data_AF-A0A3M2LQF5-F1
#
_entry.id   AF-A0A3M2LQF5-F1
#
_cell.length_a   1.000
_cell.length_b   1.000
_cell.length_c   1.000
_cell.angle_alpha   90.00
_cell.angle_beta   90.00
_cell.angle_gamma   90.00
#
_symmetry.space_group_name_H-M   'P 1'
#
loop_
_entity.id
_entity.type
_entity.pdbx_description
1 polymer ?
#
loop_
_entity_poly.entity_id
_entity_poly.type
_entity_poly.pdbx_seq_one_letter_code
_entity_poly.pdbx_strand_id
1 'polypeptide(L)'
;MDGVLRAKAVNLERAEALLARLLEHGDRSRLWGELDERVGRLDLSDLAERWTGPLVSSPASAWGTMRRHGVRAFCETTAVRLIDLNAAHARWVGAWDAERRTGRADHLAELDGLVAGAVALWDAGVQRRAVHALLYLPEE
;
A
#
# COMPACT_ATOMS: atom_id res chain seq x y z
N MET A 1 -13.64 1.12 -19.73
CA MET A 1 -13.14 1.95 -18.61
C MET A 1 -13.80 1.57 -17.29
N ASP A 2 -15.13 1.41 -17.27
CA ASP A 2 -15.90 1.04 -16.07
C ASP A 2 -15.41 -0.25 -15.37
N GLY A 3 -14.92 -1.24 -16.14
CA GLY A 3 -14.32 -2.46 -15.59
C GLY A 3 -13.00 -2.22 -14.85
N VAL A 4 -12.21 -1.22 -15.24
CA VAL A 4 -10.92 -0.90 -14.59
C VAL A 4 -11.17 -0.21 -13.26
N LEU A 5 -12.08 0.78 -13.20
CA LEU A 5 -12.43 1.45 -11.95
C LEU A 5 -13.04 0.47 -10.95
N ARG A 6 -13.98 -0.38 -11.39
CA ARG A 6 -14.57 -1.42 -10.53
C ARG A 6 -13.54 -2.42 -10.01
N ALA A 7 -12.63 -2.90 -10.87
CA ALA A 7 -11.57 -3.80 -10.44
C ALA A 7 -10.61 -3.13 -9.44
N LYS A 8 -10.38 -1.82 -9.56
CA LYS A 8 -9.58 -1.05 -8.61
C LYS A 8 -10.28 -0.91 -7.26
N ALA A 9 -11.58 -0.58 -7.23
CA ALA A 9 -12.38 -0.54 -6.00
C ALA A 9 -12.29 -1.87 -5.22
N VAL A 10 -12.57 -3.00 -5.89
CA VAL A 10 -12.51 -4.34 -5.26
C VAL A 10 -11.11 -4.64 -4.69
N ASN A 11 -10.05 -4.23 -5.39
CA ASN A 11 -8.69 -4.45 -4.91
C ASN A 11 -8.36 -3.58 -3.68
N LEU A 12 -8.84 -2.33 -3.64
CA LEU A 12 -8.62 -1.44 -2.50
C LEU A 12 -9.40 -1.91 -1.26
N GLU A 13 -10.67 -2.27 -1.42
CA GLU A 13 -11.51 -2.85 -0.35
C GLU A 13 -10.85 -4.12 0.21
N ARG A 14 -10.37 -5.01 -0.67
CA ARG A 14 -9.68 -6.23 -0.24
C ARG A 14 -8.38 -5.93 0.50
N ALA A 15 -7.62 -4.93 0.05
CA ALA A 15 -6.37 -4.54 0.72
C ALA A 15 -6.64 -3.96 2.11
N GLU A 16 -7.65 -3.10 2.24
CA GLU A 16 -8.08 -2.54 3.52
C GLU A 16 -8.53 -3.64 4.49
N ALA A 17 -9.38 -4.56 4.04
CA ALA A 17 -9.86 -5.67 4.86
C ALA A 17 -8.72 -6.61 5.32
N LEU A 18 -7.76 -6.90 4.44
CA LEU A 18 -6.60 -7.73 4.80
C LEU A 18 -5.71 -7.02 5.83
N LEU A 19 -5.48 -5.73 5.68
CA LEU A 19 -4.66 -4.95 6.60
C LEU A 19 -5.33 -4.79 7.96
N ALA A 20 -6.64 -4.55 8.00
CA ALA A 20 -7.40 -4.51 9.24
C ALA A 20 -7.31 -5.85 10.00
N ARG A 21 -7.44 -6.98 9.30
CA ARG A 21 -7.26 -8.32 9.89
C ARG A 21 -5.85 -8.56 10.41
N LEU A 22 -4.83 -8.09 9.67
CA LEU A 22 -3.44 -8.18 10.12
C LEU A 22 -3.22 -7.37 11.40
N LEU A 23 -3.76 -6.16 11.47
CA LEU A 23 -3.68 -5.30 12.67
C LEU A 23 -4.34 -5.98 13.88
N GLU A 24 -5.58 -6.46 13.71
CA GLU A 24 -6.32 -7.16 14.77
C GLU A 24 -5.61 -8.45 15.23
N HIS A 25 -5.07 -9.23 14.29
CA HIS A 25 -4.34 -10.44 14.62
C HIS A 25 -3.03 -10.12 15.36
N GLY A 26 -2.29 -9.11 14.89
CA GLY A 26 -1.05 -8.72 15.54
C GLY A 26 -1.25 -8.19 16.94
N ASP A 27 -2.29 -7.38 17.19
CA ASP A 27 -2.60 -6.84 18.53
C ASP A 27 -3.04 -7.93 19.53
N ARG A 28 -3.56 -9.06 19.06
CA ARG A 28 -3.96 -10.21 19.89
C ARG A 28 -2.88 -11.27 20.05
N SER A 29 -1.73 -11.11 19.40
CA SER A 29 -0.66 -12.11 19.37
C SER A 29 0.69 -11.47 19.70
N ARG A 30 1.77 -12.25 19.60
CA ARG A 30 3.14 -11.75 19.73
C ARG A 30 3.74 -11.31 18.38
N LEU A 31 2.94 -11.31 17.32
CA LEU A 31 3.38 -11.11 15.95
C LEU A 31 4.20 -9.84 15.75
N TRP A 32 3.87 -8.73 16.41
CA TRP A 32 4.61 -7.48 16.23
C TRP A 32 6.07 -7.58 16.67
N GLY A 33 6.32 -8.18 17.84
CA GLY A 33 7.68 -8.39 18.33
C GLY A 33 8.46 -9.35 17.43
N GLU A 34 7.83 -10.42 16.96
CA GLU A 34 8.44 -11.37 16.03
C GLU A 34 8.79 -10.71 14.68
N LEU A 35 7.90 -9.89 14.14
CA LEU A 35 8.15 -9.17 12.89
C LEU A 35 9.20 -8.08 13.04
N ASP A 36 9.22 -7.36 14.17
CA ASP A 36 10.25 -6.36 14.47
C ASP A 36 11.63 -7.02 14.60
N GLU A 37 11.73 -8.17 15.27
CA GLU A 37 12.97 -8.95 15.32
C GLU A 37 13.42 -9.41 13.92
N ARG A 38 12.49 -9.95 13.12
CA ARG A 38 12.79 -10.38 11.74
C ARG A 38 13.30 -9.21 10.91
N VAL A 39 12.62 -8.05 10.95
CA VAL A 39 13.08 -6.81 10.29
C VAL A 39 14.43 -6.35 10.83
N GLY A 40 14.70 -6.50 12.13
CA GLY A 40 15.99 -6.16 12.75
C GLY A 40 17.16 -6.97 12.19
N ARG A 41 16.93 -8.24 11.85
CA ARG A 41 17.97 -9.16 11.33
C ARG A 41 18.24 -9.00 9.82
N LEU A 42 17.36 -8.35 9.07
CA LEU A 42 17.51 -8.21 7.63
C LEU A 42 18.75 -7.40 7.23
N ASP A 43 19.63 -7.92 6.38
CA ASP A 43 20.59 -7.06 5.70
C ASP A 43 19.89 -6.30 4.57
N LEU A 44 19.62 -5.01 4.81
CA LEU A 44 18.90 -4.16 3.85
C LEU A 44 19.71 -3.91 2.57
N SER A 45 21.04 -4.06 2.61
CA SER A 45 21.90 -3.93 1.44
C SER A 45 21.79 -5.17 0.54
N ASP A 46 21.83 -6.37 1.12
CA ASP A 46 21.65 -7.66 0.39
C ASP A 46 20.24 -7.79 -0.21
N LEU A 47 19.22 -7.33 0.51
CA LEU A 47 17.84 -7.30 0.01
C LEU A 47 17.63 -6.30 -1.13
N ALA A 48 18.32 -5.15 -1.11
CA ALA A 48 18.27 -4.19 -2.21
C ALA A 48 18.85 -4.81 -3.49
N GLU A 49 19.96 -5.53 -3.40
CA GLU A 49 20.59 -6.21 -4.55
C GLU A 49 19.71 -7.35 -5.11
N ARG A 50 19.05 -8.12 -4.25
CA ARG A 50 18.21 -9.26 -4.69
C ARG A 50 16.86 -8.86 -5.27
N TRP A 51 16.35 -7.67 -4.95
CA TRP A 51 14.99 -7.26 -5.31
C TRP A 51 14.97 -6.03 -6.24
N THR A 52 16.10 -5.57 -6.76
CA THR A 52 16.14 -4.53 -7.80
C THR A 52 15.42 -4.98 -9.07
N GLY A 53 14.31 -4.31 -9.39
CA GLY A 53 13.56 -4.49 -10.63
C GLY A 53 12.79 -3.21 -11.00
N PRO A 54 12.31 -3.06 -12.25
CA PRO A 54 11.76 -1.80 -12.77
C PRO A 54 10.48 -1.29 -12.07
N LEU A 55 9.87 -2.09 -11.18
CA LEU A 55 8.65 -1.77 -10.42
C LEU A 55 8.91 -1.50 -8.93
N VAL A 56 10.18 -1.32 -8.58
CA VAL A 56 10.65 -1.39 -7.20
C VAL A 56 11.28 -0.05 -6.84
N SER A 57 10.43 0.92 -6.51
CA SER A 57 10.82 2.06 -5.66
C SER A 57 11.12 1.55 -4.24
N SER A 58 12.26 0.85 -4.11
CA SER A 58 12.95 0.42 -2.89
C SER A 58 12.10 -0.14 -1.72
N PRO A 59 11.85 -1.46 -1.66
CA PRO A 59 11.49 -2.22 -0.48
C PRO A 59 12.45 -1.96 0.69
N ALA A 60 13.71 -1.61 0.42
CA ALA A 60 14.65 -1.16 1.44
C ALA A 60 14.20 0.13 2.14
N SER A 61 13.44 1.01 1.47
CA SER A 61 12.76 2.15 2.11
C SER A 61 11.62 1.71 3.04
N ALA A 62 10.82 0.73 2.61
CA ALA A 62 9.73 0.18 3.42
C ALA A 62 10.27 -0.55 4.66
N TRP A 63 11.23 -1.46 4.49
CA TRP A 63 11.89 -2.15 5.60
C TRP A 63 12.72 -1.21 6.48
N GLY A 64 13.36 -0.19 5.91
CA GLY A 64 14.04 0.86 6.68
C GLY A 64 13.06 1.70 7.52
N THR A 65 11.84 1.92 7.03
CA THR A 65 10.76 2.56 7.79
C THR A 65 10.26 1.65 8.91
N MET A 66 10.03 0.37 8.62
CA MET A 66 9.66 -0.63 9.65
C MET A 66 10.75 -0.75 10.73
N ARG A 67 12.03 -0.80 10.37
CA ARG A 67 13.13 -0.88 11.33
C ARG A 67 13.19 0.36 12.23
N ARG A 68 12.93 1.55 11.69
CA ARG A 68 12.99 2.81 12.45
C ARG A 68 11.78 3.05 13.33
N HIS A 69 10.60 2.58 12.93
CA HIS A 69 9.33 2.97 13.54
C HIS A 69 8.50 1.78 14.05
N GLY A 70 8.93 0.55 13.81
CA GLY A 70 8.19 -0.68 14.07
C GLY A 70 7.27 -1.08 12.91
N VAL A 71 7.09 -2.38 12.75
CA VAL A 71 6.22 -2.98 11.72
C VAL A 71 4.76 -2.59 11.97
N ARG A 72 4.33 -2.51 13.23
CA ARG A 72 2.96 -2.08 13.59
C ARG A 72 2.67 -0.66 13.12
N ALA A 73 3.53 0.30 13.44
CA ALA A 73 3.35 1.70 13.04
C ALA A 73 3.37 1.87 11.52
N PHE A 74 4.17 1.06 10.82
CA PHE A 74 4.16 0.99 9.37
C PHE A 74 2.81 0.49 8.82
N CYS A 75 2.25 -0.57 9.40
CA CYS A 75 0.94 -1.11 9.04
C CYS A 75 -0.19 -0.09 9.32
N GLU A 76 -0.18 0.58 10.46
CA GLU A 76 -1.15 1.64 10.81
C GLU A 76 -1.09 2.81 9.82
N THR A 77 0.13 3.28 9.50
CA THR A 77 0.33 4.34 8.50
C THR A 77 -0.17 3.92 7.12
N THR A 78 0.03 2.64 6.77
CA THR A 78 -0.46 2.07 5.51
C THR A 78 -2.00 2.02 5.49
N ALA A 79 -2.64 1.74 6.63
CA ALA A 79 -4.10 1.71 6.74
C ALA A 79 -4.71 3.09 6.50
N VAL A 80 -4.16 4.14 7.11
CA VAL A 80 -4.59 5.53 6.87
C VAL A 80 -4.47 5.88 5.39
N ARG A 81 -3.35 5.52 4.75
CA ARG A 81 -3.14 5.77 3.31
C ARG A 81 -4.13 5.03 2.42
N LEU A 82 -4.50 3.80 2.78
CA LEU A 82 -5.52 3.04 2.03
C LEU A 82 -6.90 3.69 2.14
N ILE A 83 -7.27 4.23 3.30
CA ILE A 83 -8.51 4.99 3.49
C ILE A 83 -8.51 6.23 2.57
N ASP A 84 -7.42 7.00 2.57
CA ASP A 84 -7.30 8.19 1.71
C ASP A 84 -7.39 7.83 0.21
N LEU A 85 -6.78 6.71 -0.18
CA LEU A 85 -6.82 6.21 -1.55
C LEU A 85 -8.22 5.74 -1.95
N ASN A 86 -8.95 5.07 -1.05
CA ASN A 86 -10.35 4.70 -1.26
C ASN A 86 -11.24 5.93 -1.43
N ALA A 87 -11.06 6.95 -0.57
CA ALA A 87 -11.80 8.20 -0.67
C ALA A 87 -11.48 8.94 -1.98
N ALA A 88 -10.22 8.96 -2.40
CA ALA A 88 -9.82 9.52 -3.70
C ALA A 88 -10.45 8.75 -4.86
N HIS A 89 -10.39 7.41 -4.83
CA HIS A 89 -10.98 6.57 -5.85
C HIS A 89 -12.49 6.82 -6.01
N ALA A 90 -13.23 6.96 -4.90
CA ALA A 90 -14.65 7.29 -4.93
C ALA A 90 -14.93 8.66 -5.58
N ARG A 91 -14.10 9.67 -5.29
CA ARG A 91 -14.18 10.98 -5.98
C ARG A 91 -13.92 10.85 -7.48
N TRP A 92 -12.98 10.00 -7.87
CA TRP A 92 -12.64 9.76 -9.27
C TRP A 92 -13.80 9.11 -10.04
N VAL A 93 -14.45 8.11 -9.44
CA VAL A 93 -15.63 7.47 -10.02
C VAL A 93 -16.76 8.49 -10.20
N GLY A 94 -17.04 9.31 -9.18
CA GLY A 94 -18.09 10.33 -9.27
C GLY A 94 -17.82 11.39 -10.34
N ALA A 95 -16.56 11.84 -10.46
CA ALA A 95 -16.15 12.77 -11.50
C ALA A 95 -16.29 12.14 -12.90
N TRP A 96 -15.80 10.91 -13.10
CA TRP A 96 -15.96 10.18 -14.36
C TRP A 96 -17.44 10.04 -14.78
N ASP A 97 -18.32 9.69 -13.83
CA ASP A 97 -19.75 9.57 -14.09
C ASP A 97 -20.39 10.92 -14.43
N ALA A 98 -19.92 12.02 -13.82
CA ALA A 98 -20.38 13.38 -14.14
C ALA A 98 -19.94 13.79 -15.54
N GLU A 99 -18.69 13.55 -15.93
CA GLU A 99 -18.19 13.84 -17.27
C GLU A 99 -18.94 13.03 -18.33
N ARG A 100 -19.19 11.73 -18.09
CA ARG A 100 -19.99 10.88 -19.00
C ARG A 100 -21.41 11.40 -19.18
N ARG A 101 -22.03 11.92 -18.12
CA ARG A 101 -23.40 12.48 -18.19
C ARG A 101 -23.45 13.83 -18.88
N THR A 102 -22.41 14.64 -18.75
CA THR A 102 -22.43 16.06 -19.18
C THR A 102 -21.66 16.32 -20.47
N GLY A 103 -20.75 15.42 -20.87
CA GLY A 103 -19.86 15.58 -22.03
C GLY A 103 -18.75 16.61 -21.84
N ARG A 104 -18.55 17.14 -20.62
CA ARG A 104 -17.51 18.13 -20.30
C ARG A 104 -16.35 17.45 -19.57
N ALA A 105 -15.12 17.68 -20.03
CA ALA A 105 -13.92 16.98 -19.55
C ALA A 105 -13.04 17.88 -18.63
N ASP A 106 -13.66 18.65 -17.73
CA ASP A 106 -12.94 19.59 -16.86
C ASP A 106 -12.39 18.94 -15.58
N HIS A 107 -12.88 17.76 -15.17
CA HIS A 107 -12.50 17.15 -13.88
C HIS A 107 -11.30 16.20 -13.97
N LEU A 108 -11.02 15.61 -15.14
CA LEU A 108 -9.86 14.73 -15.36
C LEU A 108 -8.50 15.38 -15.13
N ALA A 109 -8.33 16.69 -15.37
CA ALA A 109 -7.06 17.38 -15.13
C ALA A 109 -6.78 17.59 -13.63
N GLU A 110 -7.82 17.84 -12.83
CA GLU A 110 -7.72 17.87 -11.35
C GLU A 110 -7.46 16.47 -10.79
N LEU A 111 -8.04 15.44 -11.43
CA LEU A 111 -7.80 14.04 -11.12
C LEU A 111 -6.37 13.60 -11.42
N ASP A 112 -5.75 14.04 -12.51
CA ASP A 112 -4.35 13.75 -12.84
C ASP A 112 -3.39 14.29 -11.77
N GLY A 113 -3.68 15.47 -11.19
CA GLY A 113 -2.95 16.01 -10.04
C GLY A 113 -3.08 15.15 -8.77
N LEU A 114 -4.27 14.60 -8.52
CA LEU A 114 -4.51 13.67 -7.40
C LEU A 114 -3.91 12.27 -7.66
N VAL A 115 -3.91 11.81 -8.91
CA VAL A 115 -3.24 10.56 -9.34
C VAL A 115 -1.74 10.69 -9.16
N ALA A 116 -1.12 11.81 -9.55
CA ALA A 116 0.30 12.04 -9.31
C ALA A 116 0.65 12.00 -7.80
N GLY A 117 -0.22 12.57 -6.95
CA GLY A 117 -0.09 12.49 -5.49
C GLY A 117 -0.30 11.07 -4.95
N ALA A 118 -1.28 10.33 -5.46
CA ALA A 118 -1.57 8.95 -5.09
C ALA A 118 -0.56 7.94 -5.64
N VAL A 119 0.08 8.22 -6.78
CA VAL A 119 1.19 7.47 -7.39
C VAL A 119 2.47 7.64 -6.56
N ALA A 120 2.71 8.85 -6.02
CA ALA A 120 3.74 9.03 -4.99
C ALA A 120 3.43 8.27 -3.68
N LEU A 121 2.15 7.97 -3.42
CA LEU A 121 1.67 7.15 -2.30
C LEU A 121 1.51 5.64 -2.67
N TRP A 122 1.77 5.26 -3.93
CA TRP A 122 1.54 3.93 -4.54
C TRP A 122 2.54 2.88 -4.10
N ASP A 123 3.36 3.18 -3.09
CA ASP A 123 4.16 2.16 -2.46
C ASP A 123 3.30 1.10 -1.76
N ALA A 124 1.96 1.20 -1.66
CA ALA A 124 1.08 0.15 -1.12
C ALA A 124 1.33 -1.27 -1.72
N GLY A 125 1.72 -1.36 -3.00
CA GLY A 125 2.14 -2.63 -3.62
C GLY A 125 3.51 -3.13 -3.10
N VAL A 126 4.44 -2.22 -2.87
CA VAL A 126 5.75 -2.49 -2.24
C VAL A 126 5.58 -2.80 -0.76
N GLN A 127 4.73 -2.08 -0.03
CA GLN A 127 4.41 -2.29 1.36
C GLN A 127 3.75 -3.66 1.57
N ARG A 128 2.77 -4.03 0.74
CA ARG A 128 2.17 -5.37 0.75
C ARG A 128 3.19 -6.46 0.43
N ARG A 129 4.05 -6.27 -0.57
CA ARG A 129 5.13 -7.22 -0.89
C ARG A 129 6.17 -7.33 0.21
N ALA A 130 6.51 -6.22 0.87
CA ALA A 130 7.44 -6.16 1.99
C ALA A 130 6.90 -6.90 3.21
N VAL A 131 5.64 -6.67 3.59
CA VAL A 131 4.96 -7.40 4.67
C VAL A 131 4.82 -8.88 4.30
N HIS A 132 4.43 -9.19 3.07
CA HIS A 132 4.34 -10.58 2.61
C HIS A 132 5.70 -11.27 2.67
N ALA A 133 6.78 -10.64 2.18
CA ALA A 133 8.12 -11.20 2.25
C ALA A 133 8.53 -11.52 3.70
N LEU A 134 8.20 -10.67 4.67
CA LEU A 134 8.49 -10.91 6.09
C LEU A 134 7.77 -12.13 6.68
N LEU A 135 6.57 -12.42 6.20
CA LEU A 135 5.79 -13.57 6.66
C LEU A 135 6.33 -14.91 6.13
N TYR A 136 7.08 -14.91 5.02
CA TYR A 136 7.60 -16.11 4.36
C TYR A 136 9.12 -16.17 4.31
N LEU A 137 9.83 -15.33 5.07
CA LEU A 137 11.26 -15.54 5.31
C LEU A 137 11.43 -16.91 5.99
N PRO A 138 12.29 -17.80 5.47
CA PRO A 138 12.55 -19.08 6.11
C PRO A 138 13.06 -18.84 7.53
N GLU A 139 12.56 -19.61 8.48
CA GLU A 139 13.15 -19.70 9.81
C GLU A 139 14.51 -20.38 9.65
N GLU A 140 15.59 -19.69 10.04
CA GLU A 140 16.93 -20.28 10.13
C GLU A 140 16.97 -21.39 11.18
#